data_AF-A0A8T6MRS5-F1
#
_entry.id   AF-A0A8T6MRS5-F1
#
_cell.length_a   1.000
_cell.length_b   1.000
_cell.length_c   1.000
_cell.angle_alpha   90.00
_cell.angle_beta   90.00
_cell.angle_gamma   90.00
#
_symmetry.space_group_name_H-M   'P 1'
#
loop_
_entity.id
_entity.type
_entity.pdbx_description
1 polymer ?
#
loop_
_entity_poly.entity_id
_entity_poly.type
_entity_poly.pdbx_seq_one_letter_code
_entity_poly.pdbx_strand_id
1 'polypeptide(L)'
;MLLQASQILEKAQEEILADEITRLFKEKEFIELSERWLIINHRKTVYRIMQAYGNDIKRQVLMCTAENALTASQIIEKTNLPISSTYREIDELISDGLLLRVGYDKTQKKTASKLLALIQNMKIDIDGNRISVLIKTNKSNDAFLL
;
A
#
# COMPACT_ATOMS: atom_id res chain seq x y z
N MET A 1 26.65 -14.18 0.92
CA MET A 1 25.76 -15.26 0.43
C MET A 1 24.31 -15.10 0.92
N LEU A 2 24.03 -14.92 2.23
CA LEU A 2 22.65 -14.77 2.74
C LEU A 2 21.87 -13.56 2.19
N LEU A 3 22.54 -12.44 1.89
CA LEU A 3 21.91 -11.21 1.37
C LEU A 3 21.37 -11.35 -0.06
N GLN A 4 21.95 -12.23 -0.87
CA GLN A 4 21.47 -12.48 -2.24
C GLN A 4 20.21 -13.34 -2.24
N ALA A 5 20.09 -14.29 -1.31
CA ALA A 5 18.89 -15.14 -1.21
C ALA A 5 17.65 -14.33 -0.77
N SER A 6 17.80 -13.35 0.13
CA SER A 6 16.68 -12.47 0.52
C SER A 6 16.25 -11.55 -0.61
N GLN A 7 17.21 -11.02 -1.39
CA GLN A 7 16.93 -10.19 -2.57
C GLN A 7 16.25 -10.96 -3.71
N ILE A 8 16.53 -12.26 -3.84
CA ILE A 8 15.88 -13.14 -4.83
C ILE A 8 14.45 -13.47 -4.38
N LEU A 9 14.21 -13.68 -3.08
CA LEU A 9 12.88 -13.89 -2.51
C LEU A 9 12.00 -12.63 -2.56
N GLU A 10 12.57 -11.45 -2.30
CA GLU A 10 11.87 -10.15 -2.44
C GLU A 10 11.47 -9.91 -3.90
N LYS A 11 12.38 -10.12 -4.85
CA LYS A 11 12.08 -10.02 -6.28
C LYS A 11 10.98 -10.99 -6.73
N ALA A 12 11.04 -12.24 -6.26
CA ALA A 12 10.04 -13.25 -6.60
C ALA A 12 8.65 -12.93 -6.01
N GLN A 13 8.57 -12.30 -4.84
CA GLN A 13 7.30 -11.86 -4.25
C GLN A 13 6.74 -10.61 -4.93
N GLU A 14 7.60 -9.68 -5.36
CA GLU A 14 7.21 -8.49 -6.13
C GLU A 14 6.69 -8.85 -7.53
N GLU A 15 7.27 -9.85 -8.20
CA GLU A 15 6.79 -10.36 -9.50
C GLU A 15 5.39 -10.97 -9.41
N ILE A 16 5.10 -11.74 -8.36
CA ILE A 16 3.80 -12.42 -8.19
C ILE A 16 2.65 -11.43 -8.00
N LEU A 17 2.86 -10.36 -7.20
CA LEU A 17 1.83 -9.37 -6.94
C LEU A 17 1.58 -8.45 -8.14
N ALA A 18 2.64 -8.08 -8.85
CA ALA A 18 2.53 -7.31 -10.09
C ALA A 18 1.79 -8.08 -11.19
N ASP A 19 2.03 -9.39 -11.30
CA ASP A 19 1.30 -10.27 -12.22
C ASP A 19 -0.18 -10.41 -11.85
N GLU A 20 -0.51 -10.50 -10.56
CA GLU A 20 -1.90 -10.62 -10.10
C GLU A 20 -2.68 -9.32 -10.37
N ILE A 21 -2.04 -8.17 -10.14
CA ILE A 21 -2.60 -6.86 -10.47
C ILE A 21 -2.73 -6.66 -11.99
N THR A 22 -1.74 -7.09 -12.78
CA THR A 22 -1.76 -7.03 -14.26
C THR A 22 -2.81 -7.96 -14.86
N ARG A 23 -3.04 -9.11 -14.24
CA ARG A 23 -4.13 -10.02 -14.61
C ARG A 23 -5.49 -9.38 -14.34
N LEU A 24 -5.67 -8.73 -13.19
CA LEU A 24 -6.87 -7.94 -12.88
C LEU A 24 -7.06 -6.77 -13.85
N PHE A 25 -5.97 -6.14 -14.34
CA PHE A 25 -6.02 -5.11 -15.39
C PHE A 25 -6.51 -5.65 -16.75
N LYS A 26 -6.13 -6.88 -17.14
CA LYS A 26 -6.55 -7.50 -18.42
C LYS A 26 -8.03 -7.92 -18.45
N GLU A 27 -8.64 -8.16 -17.30
CA GLU A 27 -10.03 -8.65 -17.19
C GLU A 27 -11.11 -7.52 -17.23
N LYS A 28 -10.73 -6.25 -17.45
CA LYS A 28 -11.66 -5.10 -17.60
C LYS A 28 -12.61 -4.87 -16.41
N GLU A 29 -12.16 -5.07 -15.17
CA GLU A 29 -12.98 -4.84 -13.96
C GLU A 29 -12.95 -3.39 -13.41
N PHE A 30 -12.50 -2.39 -14.19
CA PHE A 30 -12.35 -1.01 -13.73
C PHE A 30 -12.95 0.02 -14.70
N ILE A 31 -13.49 1.11 -14.15
CA ILE A 31 -13.88 2.33 -14.89
C ILE A 31 -13.01 3.48 -14.35
N GLU A 32 -12.17 4.04 -15.21
CA GLU A 32 -11.37 5.24 -14.90
C GLU A 32 -12.27 6.48 -14.98
N LEU A 33 -12.42 7.23 -13.88
CA LEU A 33 -13.35 8.38 -13.80
C LEU A 33 -12.65 9.74 -14.02
N SER A 34 -11.32 9.77 -13.97
CA SER A 34 -10.40 10.89 -14.30
C SER A 34 -8.99 10.43 -13.88
N GLU A 35 -7.93 11.12 -14.33
CA GLU A 35 -6.52 10.66 -14.42
C GLU A 35 -5.90 9.89 -13.22
N ARG A 36 -6.54 9.77 -12.04
CA ARG A 36 -6.04 8.98 -10.89
C ARG A 36 -7.10 8.27 -10.03
N TRP A 37 -8.39 8.30 -10.38
CA TRP A 37 -9.45 7.63 -9.59
C TRP A 37 -9.83 6.28 -10.20
N LEU A 38 -9.73 5.22 -9.39
CA LEU A 38 -10.07 3.84 -9.74
C LEU A 38 -11.26 3.35 -8.92
N ILE A 39 -12.20 2.63 -9.52
CA ILE A 39 -13.31 1.98 -8.82
C ILE A 39 -12.96 0.52 -8.55
N ILE A 40 -12.82 0.13 -7.30
CA ILE A 40 -12.63 -1.26 -6.86
C ILE A 40 -13.98 -1.83 -6.42
N ASN A 41 -14.48 -2.84 -7.13
CA ASN A 41 -15.71 -3.56 -6.79
C ASN A 41 -15.48 -5.06 -6.50
N HIS A 42 -14.25 -5.55 -6.71
CA HIS A 42 -13.89 -6.93 -6.38
C HIS A 42 -13.93 -7.15 -4.85
N ARG A 43 -14.84 -8.02 -4.42
CA ARG A 43 -15.22 -8.20 -3.00
C ARG A 43 -14.03 -8.46 -2.07
N LYS A 44 -13.07 -9.31 -2.47
CA LYS A 44 -11.91 -9.61 -1.62
C LYS A 44 -10.99 -8.39 -1.46
N THR A 45 -10.83 -7.61 -2.52
CA THR A 45 -9.98 -6.41 -2.53
C THR A 45 -10.63 -5.31 -1.70
N VAL A 46 -11.93 -5.07 -1.90
CA VAL A 46 -12.74 -4.17 -1.06
C VAL A 46 -12.61 -4.56 0.40
N TYR A 47 -12.78 -5.85 0.73
CA TYR A 47 -12.71 -6.33 2.11
C TYR A 47 -11.34 -6.10 2.74
N ARG A 48 -10.24 -6.43 2.05
CA ARG A 48 -8.87 -6.18 2.54
C ARG A 48 -8.63 -4.70 2.83
N ILE A 49 -9.03 -3.83 1.89
CA ILE A 49 -8.93 -2.38 2.06
C ILE A 49 -9.75 -1.93 3.27
N MET A 50 -11.00 -2.35 3.38
CA MET A 50 -11.87 -1.99 4.52
C MET A 50 -11.31 -2.51 5.85
N GLN A 51 -10.75 -3.71 5.89
CA GLN A 51 -10.12 -4.25 7.10
C GLN A 51 -8.90 -3.43 7.53
N ALA A 52 -8.04 -3.04 6.58
CA ALA A 52 -6.87 -2.23 6.87
C ALA A 52 -7.25 -0.85 7.44
N TYR A 53 -8.26 -0.20 6.86
CA TYR A 53 -8.77 1.08 7.36
C TYR A 53 -9.64 0.93 8.62
N GLY A 54 -10.20 -0.25 8.88
CA GLY A 54 -10.92 -0.56 10.12
C GLY A 54 -9.99 -0.78 11.32
N ASN A 55 -8.76 -1.26 11.11
CA ASN A 55 -7.76 -1.43 12.15
C ASN A 55 -7.12 -0.08 12.54
N ASP A 56 -7.11 0.24 13.84
CA ASP A 56 -6.67 1.55 14.34
C ASP A 56 -5.21 1.88 14.05
N ILE A 57 -4.31 0.90 14.14
CA ILE A 57 -2.87 1.09 13.90
C ILE A 57 -2.65 1.22 12.39
N LYS A 58 -3.17 0.26 11.60
CA LYS A 58 -3.05 0.27 10.14
C LYS A 58 -3.61 1.54 9.52
N ARG A 59 -4.81 1.98 9.97
CA ARG A 59 -5.43 3.23 9.52
C ARG A 59 -4.52 4.43 9.78
N GLN A 60 -3.96 4.55 10.98
CA GLN A 60 -3.09 5.68 11.31
C GLN A 60 -1.77 5.69 10.50
N VAL A 61 -1.18 4.52 10.26
CA VAL A 61 -0.02 4.36 9.37
C VAL A 61 -0.36 4.80 7.94
N LEU A 62 -1.49 4.33 7.39
CA LEU A 62 -1.93 4.69 6.04
C LEU A 62 -2.23 6.19 5.91
N MET A 63 -2.94 6.77 6.89
CA MET A 63 -3.25 8.20 6.89
C MET A 63 -2.00 9.08 7.01
N CYS A 64 -1.04 8.70 7.86
CA CYS A 64 0.17 9.53 8.05
C CYS A 64 1.13 9.48 6.85
N THR A 65 1.03 8.42 6.03
CA THR A 65 1.80 8.20 4.80
C THR A 65 0.99 8.43 3.52
N ALA A 66 -0.21 8.99 3.62
CA ALA A 66 -1.11 9.20 2.48
C ALA A 66 -0.59 10.24 1.47
N GLU A 67 0.23 11.20 1.91
CA GLU A 67 0.75 12.26 1.03
C GLU A 67 2.27 12.40 1.07
N ASN A 68 2.89 11.90 2.13
CA ASN A 68 4.32 12.09 2.39
C ASN A 68 4.95 10.74 2.70
N ALA A 69 6.08 10.46 2.04
CA ALA A 69 6.82 9.24 2.30
C ALA A 69 7.61 9.37 3.61
N LEU A 70 7.40 8.46 4.56
CA LEU A 70 7.98 8.49 5.90
C LEU A 70 8.72 7.19 6.21
N THR A 71 9.78 7.28 7.00
CA THR A 71 10.41 6.08 7.61
C THR A 71 9.52 5.51 8.71
N ALA A 72 9.66 4.22 9.01
CA ALA A 72 8.93 3.59 10.11
C ALA A 72 9.12 4.31 11.46
N SER A 73 10.33 4.83 11.74
CA SER A 73 10.59 5.61 12.95
C SER A 73 9.81 6.93 12.97
N GLN A 74 9.76 7.66 11.83
CA GLN A 74 8.95 8.87 11.72
C GLN A 74 7.44 8.59 11.87
N ILE A 75 6.97 7.45 11.35
CA ILE A 75 5.57 7.02 11.52
C ILE A 75 5.27 6.80 13.01
N ILE A 76 6.13 6.08 13.73
CA ILE A 76 5.98 5.81 15.16
C ILE A 76 5.97 7.11 15.96
N GLU A 77 6.93 8.02 15.70
CA GLU A 77 7.01 9.33 16.36
C GLU A 77 5.75 10.17 16.11
N LYS A 78 5.26 10.21 14.86
CA LYS A 78 4.12 11.04 14.46
C LYS A 78 2.78 10.51 14.97
N THR A 79 2.65 9.19 15.11
CA THR A 79 1.39 8.54 15.52
C THR A 79 1.34 8.25 17.03
N ASN A 80 2.49 8.26 17.71
CA ASN A 80 2.61 7.87 19.13
C ASN A 80 2.04 6.47 19.44
N LEU A 81 2.14 5.56 18.46
CA LEU A 81 1.64 4.19 18.58
C LEU A 81 2.67 3.25 19.22
N PRO A 82 2.22 2.14 19.84
CA PRO A 82 3.13 1.14 20.40
C PRO A 82 4.11 0.62 19.36
N ILE A 83 5.42 0.67 19.66
CA ILE A 83 6.50 0.39 18.71
C ILE A 83 6.36 -1.00 18.08
N SER A 84 6.30 -2.05 18.90
CA SER A 84 6.29 -3.44 18.41
C SER A 84 5.06 -3.76 17.56
N SER A 85 3.89 -3.25 17.96
CA SER A 85 2.66 -3.39 17.18
C SER A 85 2.75 -2.62 15.86
N THR A 86 3.24 -1.38 15.88
CA THR A 86 3.34 -0.55 14.67
C THR A 86 4.22 -1.19 13.60
N TYR A 87 5.39 -1.73 13.99
CA TYR A 87 6.26 -2.42 13.04
C TYR A 87 5.58 -3.63 12.40
N ARG A 88 4.89 -4.46 13.20
CA ARG A 88 4.15 -5.62 12.69
C ARG A 88 3.08 -5.20 11.69
N GLU A 89 2.28 -4.20 12.02
CA GLU A 89 1.20 -3.75 11.14
C GLU A 89 1.73 -3.06 9.87
N ILE A 90 2.90 -2.40 9.94
CA ILE A 90 3.62 -1.90 8.75
C ILE A 90 3.99 -3.05 7.81
N ASP A 91 4.58 -4.13 8.34
CA ASP A 91 4.97 -5.29 7.53
C ASP A 91 3.74 -5.96 6.89
N GLU A 92 2.63 -6.07 7.63
CA GLU A 92 1.35 -6.54 7.08
C GLU A 92 0.83 -5.64 5.97
N LEU A 93 0.88 -4.31 6.13
CA LEU A 93 0.44 -3.36 5.09
C LEU A 93 1.30 -3.40 3.83
N ILE A 94 2.60 -3.67 3.97
CA ILE A 94 3.51 -3.88 2.82
C ILE A 94 3.14 -5.20 2.12
N SER A 95 2.96 -6.28 2.89
CA SER A 95 2.53 -7.57 2.35
C SER A 95 1.17 -7.51 1.66
N ASP A 96 0.25 -6.67 2.16
CA ASP A 96 -1.08 -6.45 1.58
C ASP A 96 -1.04 -5.49 0.36
N GLY A 97 0.12 -4.91 0.03
CA GLY A 97 0.29 -3.96 -1.08
C GLY A 97 -0.32 -2.57 -0.84
N LEU A 98 -0.71 -2.26 0.40
CA LEU A 98 -1.32 -0.97 0.77
C LEU A 98 -0.29 0.09 1.15
N LEU A 99 0.95 -0.33 1.43
CA LEU A 99 2.08 0.53 1.78
C LEU A 99 3.30 0.16 0.92
N LEU A 100 3.92 1.16 0.28
CA LEU A 100 4.97 0.98 -0.72
C LEU A 100 6.31 1.51 -0.20
N ARG A 101 7.40 0.80 -0.50
CA ARG A 101 8.77 1.32 -0.30
C ARG A 101 9.13 2.22 -1.49
N VAL A 102 9.24 3.52 -1.29
CA VAL A 102 9.41 4.51 -2.38
C VAL A 102 10.76 5.24 -2.35
N GLY A 103 11.65 4.89 -1.43
CA GLY A 103 12.97 5.50 -1.33
C GLY A 103 13.67 5.14 -0.02
N TYR A 104 14.75 5.85 0.28
CA TYR A 104 15.55 5.65 1.49
C TYR A 104 16.05 6.98 2.04
N ASP A 105 16.05 7.12 3.37
CA ASP A 105 16.86 8.12 4.05
C ASP A 105 18.20 7.51 4.47
N LYS A 106 19.28 8.21 4.12
CA LYS A 106 20.61 7.93 4.66
C LYS A 106 20.74 8.64 6.00
N THR A 107 20.61 7.90 7.10
CA THR A 107 21.05 8.38 8.41
C THR A 107 22.51 7.95 8.65
N GLN A 108 23.22 8.63 9.55
CA GLN A 108 24.64 8.37 9.84
C GLN A 108 24.94 6.92 10.28
N LYS A 109 23.94 6.13 10.70
CA LYS A 109 24.11 4.75 11.19
C LYS A 109 23.40 3.66 10.39
N LYS A 110 22.40 3.99 9.55
CA LYS A 110 21.65 3.01 8.76
C LYS A 110 20.84 3.65 7.61
N THR A 111 20.62 2.91 6.53
CA THR A 111 19.62 3.23 5.51
C THR A 111 18.24 2.81 6.00
N ALA A 112 17.28 3.74 6.03
CA ALA A 112 15.90 3.47 6.40
C ALA A 112 14.98 3.69 5.19
N SER A 113 14.15 2.70 4.85
CA SER A 113 13.18 2.83 3.76
C SER A 113 12.13 3.89 4.08
N LYS A 114 11.78 4.69 3.07
CA LYS A 114 10.60 5.55 3.09
C LYS A 114 9.39 4.78 2.58
N LEU A 115 8.29 4.96 3.28
CA LEU A 115 7.02 4.27 3.10
C LEU A 115 5.95 5.27 2.69
N LEU A 116 5.20 4.96 1.64
CA LEU A 116 4.11 5.77 1.11
C LEU A 116 2.87 4.89 0.93
N ALA A 117 1.70 5.34 1.39
CA ALA A 117 0.47 4.59 1.17
C ALA A 117 0.16 4.53 -0.34
N LEU A 118 -0.31 3.39 -0.83
CA LEU A 118 -0.77 3.28 -2.23
C LEU A 118 -1.96 4.20 -2.48
N ILE A 119 -2.86 4.29 -1.50
CA ILE A 119 -4.12 5.03 -1.57
C ILE A 119 -3.90 6.41 -0.94
N GLN A 120 -3.94 7.45 -1.75
CA GLN A 120 -3.90 8.84 -1.33
C GLN A 120 -5.25 9.29 -0.76
N ASN A 121 -6.34 8.86 -1.40
CA ASN A 121 -7.69 9.24 -1.02
C ASN A 121 -8.66 8.10 -1.34
N MET A 122 -9.75 8.00 -0.59
CA MET A 122 -10.74 6.96 -0.73
C MET A 122 -12.14 7.51 -0.53
N LYS A 123 -13.09 7.04 -1.33
CA LYS A 123 -14.52 7.15 -1.09
C LYS A 123 -15.13 5.75 -1.11
N ILE A 124 -16.07 5.51 -0.21
CA ILE A 124 -16.81 4.26 -0.14
C ILE A 124 -18.21 4.54 -0.64
N ASP A 125 -18.67 3.71 -1.56
CA ASP A 125 -20.03 3.74 -2.08
C ASP A 125 -20.74 2.46 -1.68
N ILE A 126 -21.95 2.61 -1.12
CA ILE A 126 -22.78 1.49 -0.65
C ILE A 126 -24.14 1.62 -1.30
N ASP A 127 -24.43 0.70 -2.23
CA ASP A 127 -25.69 0.61 -2.94
C ASP A 127 -26.34 -0.75 -2.67
N GLY A 128 -27.25 -0.78 -1.70
CA GLY A 128 -27.84 -2.01 -1.17
C GLY A 128 -26.76 -2.97 -0.65
N ASN A 129 -26.63 -4.13 -1.30
CA ASN A 129 -25.64 -5.16 -0.94
C ASN A 129 -24.30 -5.01 -1.70
N ARG A 130 -24.15 -3.96 -2.51
CA ARG A 130 -22.93 -3.70 -3.28
C ARG A 130 -22.10 -2.66 -2.56
N ILE A 131 -20.85 -3.00 -2.27
CA ILE A 131 -19.85 -2.07 -1.73
C ILE A 131 -18.79 -1.88 -2.79
N SER A 132 -18.57 -0.63 -3.18
CA SER A 132 -17.49 -0.24 -4.08
C SER A 132 -16.59 0.76 -3.38
N VAL A 133 -15.29 0.72 -3.69
CA VAL A 133 -14.31 1.65 -3.13
C VAL A 133 -13.69 2.42 -4.28
N LEU A 134 -13.89 3.73 -4.30
CA LEU A 134 -13.23 4.61 -5.23
C LEU A 134 -11.92 5.07 -4.58
N ILE A 135 -10.79 4.80 -5.20
CA ILE A 135 -9.48 5.17 -4.67
C ILE A 135 -8.78 6.16 -5.60
N LYS A 136 -8.10 7.13 -5.01
CA LYS A 136 -7.07 7.93 -5.68
C LYS A 136 -5.72 7.35 -5.29
N THR A 137 -4.89 7.00 -6.27
CA THR A 137 -3.59 6.37 -5.99
C THR A 137 -2.45 7.40 -5.96
N ASN A 138 -1.42 7.14 -5.15
CA ASN A 138 -0.19 7.93 -5.08
C ASN A 138 0.79 7.65 -6.24
N LYS A 139 0.34 7.13 -7.39
CA LYS A 139 1.22 6.67 -8.47
C LYS A 139 2.39 7.63 -8.76
N SER A 140 3.59 7.12 -8.50
CA SER A 140 4.88 7.57 -9.00
C SER A 140 5.60 6.34 -9.56
N ASN A 141 5.22 5.89 -10.76
CA ASN A 141 6.13 5.46 -11.83
C ASN A 141 5.35 4.81 -12.98
N ASP A 142 5.53 5.36 -14.17
CA ASP A 142 5.14 4.80 -15.47
C ASP A 142 5.99 3.56 -15.87
N ALA A 143 6.67 2.92 -14.92
CA ALA A 143 7.57 1.79 -15.17
C ALA A 143 6.88 0.41 -15.11
N PHE A 144 5.56 0.36 -14.90
CA PHE A 144 4.80 -0.88 -14.70
C PHE A 144 3.69 -1.10 -15.74
N LEU A 145 3.78 -0.47 -16.91
CA LEU A 145 2.82 -0.63 -18.02
C LEU A 145 3.46 -0.89 -19.40
N LEU A 146 4.73 -1.34 -19.45
CA LEU A 146 5.36 -1.90 -20.64
C LEU A 146 5.95 -3.28 -20.29
#